data_AF-A0A950V4G4-F1
#
_entry.id   AF-A0A950V4G4-F1
#
_cell.length_a   1.000
_cell.length_b   1.000
_cell.length_c   1.000
_cell.angle_alpha   90.00
_cell.angle_beta   90.00
_cell.angle_gamma   90.00
#
_symmetry.space_group_name_H-M   'P 1'
#
loop_
_entity.id
_entity.type
_entity.pdbx_description
1 polymer ?
#
loop_
_entity_poly.entity_id
_entity_poly.type
_entity_poly.pdbx_seq_one_letter_code
_entity_poly.pdbx_strand_id
1 'polypeptide(L)'
;MDFEKSNYYTTPATYPDMTALANMPHVKVEYADITEHLGKQEYLSVHLYNAGKALALLVHCGLKAGPATTDAPPLLWDDNYVTLLPGESRTVRTPISARDFGAGEPQVVVDGWNVSAEKVSKVAR
;
A
#
# COMPACT_ATOMS: atom_id res chain seq x y z
N MET A 1 -27.66 -11.20 11.69
CA MET A 1 -27.23 -12.60 11.53
C MET A 1 -28.42 -13.49 11.82
N ASP A 2 -28.56 -14.59 11.09
CA ASP A 2 -29.62 -15.58 11.25
C ASP A 2 -29.03 -16.84 11.87
N PHE A 3 -28.93 -16.83 13.21
CA PHE A 3 -28.23 -17.88 13.96
C PHE A 3 -28.94 -19.24 13.86
N GLU A 4 -30.27 -19.26 13.75
CA GLU A 4 -31.08 -20.48 13.60
C GLU A 4 -30.78 -21.25 12.30
N LYS A 5 -30.25 -20.58 11.27
CA LYS A 5 -29.86 -21.20 10.00
C LYS A 5 -28.35 -21.47 9.88
N SER A 6 -27.62 -21.44 10.99
CA SER A 6 -26.19 -21.75 10.99
C SER A 6 -25.95 -23.22 10.66
N ASN A 7 -24.82 -23.51 10.02
CA ASN A 7 -24.28 -24.87 9.88
C ASN A 7 -22.85 -24.93 10.44
N TYR A 8 -22.11 -26.01 10.20
CA TYR A 8 -20.79 -26.23 10.83
C TYR A 8 -19.68 -25.24 10.42
N TYR A 9 -19.91 -24.36 9.43
CA TYR A 9 -18.88 -23.44 8.91
C TYR A 9 -19.40 -22.06 8.54
N THR A 10 -20.72 -21.80 8.57
CA THR A 10 -21.27 -20.48 8.24
C THR A 10 -22.57 -20.17 8.97
N THR A 11 -22.81 -18.88 9.18
CA THR A 11 -24.06 -18.30 9.66
C THR A 11 -24.53 -17.28 8.63
N PRO A 12 -25.71 -17.46 8.03
CA PRO A 12 -26.24 -16.46 7.10
C PRO A 12 -26.38 -15.08 7.76
N ALA A 13 -26.08 -14.02 7.01
CA ALA A 13 -26.17 -12.66 7.49
C ALA A 13 -26.87 -11.75 6.47
N THR A 14 -27.52 -10.70 6.97
CA THR A 14 -27.84 -9.52 6.19
C THR A 14 -26.59 -8.66 6.09
N TYR A 15 -26.28 -8.19 4.88
CA TYR A 15 -25.08 -7.41 4.63
C TYR A 15 -25.38 -5.91 4.81
N PRO A 16 -24.47 -5.15 5.45
CA PRO A 16 -24.58 -3.70 5.46
C PRO A 16 -24.38 -3.14 4.05
N ASP A 17 -25.06 -2.04 3.75
CA ASP A 17 -24.82 -1.30 2.51
C ASP A 17 -23.49 -0.54 2.60
N MET A 18 -22.54 -0.93 1.76
CA MET A 18 -21.21 -0.31 1.65
C MET A 18 -21.01 0.44 0.31
N THR A 19 -22.09 0.72 -0.42
CA THR A 19 -22.03 1.39 -1.74
C THR A 19 -21.42 2.80 -1.68
N ALA A 20 -21.47 3.46 -0.52
CA ALA A 20 -20.82 4.75 -0.30
C ALA A 20 -19.30 4.70 -0.54
N LEU A 21 -18.65 3.54 -0.30
CA LEU A 21 -17.22 3.37 -0.55
C LEU A 21 -16.87 3.56 -2.03
N ALA A 22 -17.72 3.11 -2.95
CA ALA A 22 -17.48 3.23 -4.39
C ALA A 22 -17.50 4.69 -4.89
N ASN A 23 -18.10 5.60 -4.12
CA ASN A 23 -18.24 7.02 -4.47
C ASN A 23 -17.32 7.93 -3.65
N MET A 24 -16.32 7.36 -2.97
CA MET A 24 -15.35 8.16 -2.21
C MET A 24 -14.62 9.13 -3.13
N PRO A 25 -14.40 10.40 -2.71
CA PRO A 25 -13.62 11.34 -3.49
C PRO A 25 -12.21 10.82 -3.72
N HIS A 26 -11.71 10.91 -4.95
CA HIS A 26 -10.33 10.57 -5.24
C HIS A 26 -9.37 11.52 -4.54
N VAL A 27 -8.26 10.98 -4.04
CA VAL A 27 -7.21 11.74 -3.34
C VAL A 27 -5.85 11.50 -3.96
N LYS A 28 -4.98 12.51 -3.88
CA LYS A 28 -3.58 12.39 -4.21
C LYS A 28 -2.80 12.08 -2.94
N VAL A 29 -2.12 10.94 -2.92
CA VAL A 29 -1.12 10.62 -1.90
C VAL A 29 0.23 10.88 -2.52
N GLU A 30 1.01 11.77 -1.92
CA GLU A 30 2.38 12.04 -2.31
C GLU A 30 3.30 11.09 -1.54
N TYR A 31 4.43 10.73 -2.12
CA TYR A 31 5.41 9.90 -1.45
C TYR A 31 6.84 10.28 -1.78
N ALA A 32 7.74 9.92 -0.86
CA ALA A 32 9.17 9.95 -1.05
C ALA A 32 9.76 8.69 -0.43
N ASP A 33 10.78 8.13 -1.05
CA ASP A 33 11.44 6.92 -0.58
C ASP A 33 12.94 7.12 -0.37
N ILE A 34 13.51 6.30 0.50
CA ILE A 34 14.94 6.29 0.81
C ILE A 34 15.38 4.86 1.15
N THR A 35 16.56 4.47 0.64
CA THR A 35 17.22 3.23 1.03
C THR A 35 18.15 3.47 2.20
N GLU A 36 17.84 2.85 3.34
CA GLU A 36 18.61 2.92 4.58
C GLU A 36 19.44 1.65 4.78
N HIS A 37 20.71 1.81 5.18
CA HIS A 37 21.60 0.69 5.47
C HIS A 37 21.74 0.53 6.99
N LEU A 38 21.18 -0.55 7.54
CA LEU A 38 21.25 -0.86 8.97
C LEU A 38 22.08 -2.12 9.20
N GLY A 39 23.40 -1.92 9.40
CA GLY A 39 24.35 -3.01 9.54
C GLY A 39 24.55 -3.77 8.23
N LYS A 40 24.09 -5.03 8.17
CA LYS A 40 24.17 -5.88 6.96
C LYS A 40 22.86 -5.93 6.17
N GLN A 41 21.81 -5.25 6.66
CA GLN A 41 20.48 -5.28 6.06
C GLN A 41 20.15 -3.91 5.45
N GLU A 42 19.57 -3.93 4.26
CA GLU A 42 19.01 -2.76 3.60
C GLU A 42 17.51 -2.69 3.87
N TYR A 43 17.01 -1.48 4.07
CA TYR A 43 15.60 -1.20 4.26
C TYR A 43 15.18 -0.11 3.28
N LEU A 44 14.04 -0.33 2.63
CA LEU A 44 13.35 0.75 1.93
C LEU A 44 12.36 1.38 2.90
N SER A 45 12.52 2.68 3.15
CA SER A 45 11.58 3.49 3.90
C SER A 45 10.81 4.39 2.93
N VAL A 46 9.48 4.33 2.95
CA VAL A 46 8.59 5.14 2.11
C VAL A 46 7.74 6.03 3.01
N HIS A 47 7.91 7.34 2.87
CA HIS A 47 7.10 8.34 3.55
C HIS A 47 5.89 8.70 2.66
N LEU A 48 4.69 8.41 3.15
CA LEU A 48 3.41 8.69 2.52
C LEU A 48 2.80 9.96 3.13
N TYR A 49 2.18 10.80 2.30
CA TYR A 49 1.51 12.03 2.73
C TYR A 49 0.20 12.24 1.97
N ASN A 50 -0.91 12.42 2.69
CA ASN A 50 -2.19 12.76 2.07
C ASN A 50 -2.32 14.28 1.89
N ALA A 51 -1.94 14.77 0.71
CA ALA A 51 -2.11 16.17 0.29
C ALA A 51 -3.55 16.53 -0.09
N GLY A 52 -4.47 15.55 -0.09
CA GLY A 52 -5.88 15.72 -0.43
C GLY A 52 -6.72 16.34 0.68
N LYS A 53 -7.99 16.62 0.35
CA LYS A 53 -8.99 17.14 1.30
C LYS A 53 -9.93 16.06 1.84
N ALA A 54 -9.81 14.82 1.37
CA ALA A 54 -10.57 13.67 1.84
C ALA A 54 -9.62 12.62 2.41
N LEU A 55 -10.16 11.67 3.17
CA LEU A 55 -9.42 10.53 3.70
C LEU A 55 -8.90 9.64 2.56
N ALA A 56 -7.64 9.20 2.65
CA ALA A 56 -7.07 8.17 1.79
C ALA A 56 -7.23 6.82 2.48
N LEU A 57 -8.01 5.92 1.90
CA LEU A 57 -8.39 4.65 2.51
C LEU A 57 -7.56 3.49 1.95
N LEU A 58 -7.08 2.61 2.83
CA LEU A 58 -6.33 1.40 2.49
C LEU A 58 -5.17 1.68 1.52
N VAL A 59 -4.39 2.73 1.82
CA VAL A 59 -3.19 3.10 1.08
C VAL A 59 -2.17 1.97 1.21
N HIS A 60 -1.85 1.39 0.06
CA HIS A 60 -0.93 0.28 -0.10
C HIS A 60 0.37 0.76 -0.74
N CYS A 61 1.49 0.29 -0.20
CA CYS A 61 2.81 0.49 -0.76
C CYS A 61 3.39 -0.85 -1.22
N GLY A 62 3.87 -0.90 -2.47
CA GLY A 62 4.49 -2.07 -3.08
C GLY A 62 5.71 -1.72 -3.92
N LEU A 63 6.41 -2.76 -4.38
CA LEU A 63 7.53 -2.62 -5.31
C LEU A 63 7.28 -3.39 -6.60
N LYS A 64 7.89 -2.92 -7.69
CA LYS A 64 7.97 -3.64 -8.96
C LYS A 64 9.43 -3.83 -9.37
N ALA A 65 9.77 -5.01 -9.89
CA ALA A 65 11.12 -5.34 -10.36
C ALA A 65 11.21 -5.22 -11.90
N GLY A 66 12.16 -4.43 -12.40
CA GLY A 66 12.45 -4.34 -13.84
C GLY A 66 11.37 -3.61 -14.65
N PRO A 67 11.19 -3.89 -15.96
CA PRO A 67 10.22 -3.21 -16.81
C PRO A 67 8.78 -3.58 -16.40
N ALA A 68 8.24 -2.93 -15.38
CA ALA A 68 6.83 -2.76 -14.98
C ALA A 68 5.86 -3.97 -14.93
N THR A 69 6.26 -5.18 -15.33
CA THR A 69 5.36 -6.32 -15.57
C THR A 69 5.62 -7.54 -14.69
N THR A 70 6.68 -7.52 -13.88
CA THR A 70 6.96 -8.59 -12.93
C THR A 70 6.67 -8.08 -11.53
N ASP A 71 5.66 -8.64 -10.88
CA ASP A 71 5.38 -8.37 -9.47
C ASP A 71 6.63 -8.67 -8.66
N ALA A 72 7.00 -7.75 -7.75
CA ALA A 72 8.07 -8.02 -6.81
C ALA A 72 7.73 -9.26 -5.96
N PRO A 73 8.74 -9.96 -5.41
CA PRO A 73 8.49 -10.99 -4.40
C PRO A 73 7.66 -10.43 -3.23
N PRO A 74 6.98 -11.28 -2.44
CA PRO A 74 6.29 -10.84 -1.23
C PRO A 74 7.27 -10.11 -0.28
N LEU A 75 6.96 -8.86 0.03
CA LEU A 75 7.75 -8.01 0.92
C LEU A 75 7.06 -7.85 2.27
N LEU A 76 7.84 -7.90 3.35
CA LEU A 76 7.34 -7.74 4.70
C LEU A 76 7.45 -6.29 5.14
N TRP A 77 6.38 -5.53 4.91
CA TRP A 77 6.24 -4.18 5.42
C TRP A 77 5.95 -4.18 6.93
N ASP A 78 6.50 -3.21 7.66
CA ASP A 78 6.20 -2.98 9.08
C ASP A 78 4.76 -2.48 9.30
N ASP A 79 4.22 -1.78 8.32
CA ASP A 79 2.85 -1.33 8.21
C ASP A 79 2.46 -1.18 6.73
N ASN A 80 1.21 -1.47 6.38
CA ASN A 80 0.70 -1.39 5.01
C ASN A 80 -0.84 -1.37 5.03
N TYR A 81 -1.47 -0.98 3.92
CA TYR A 81 -2.94 -0.77 3.86
C TYR A 81 -3.44 0.26 4.89
N VAL A 82 -2.67 1.34 5.05
CA VAL A 82 -2.89 2.36 6.05
C VAL A 82 -4.01 3.32 5.64
N THR A 83 -4.61 4.02 6.59
CA THR A 83 -5.55 5.11 6.32
C THR A 83 -4.90 6.43 6.70
N LEU A 84 -4.99 7.43 5.82
CA LEU A 84 -4.42 8.76 6.06
C LEU A 84 -5.53 9.82 6.00
N LEU A 85 -5.72 10.56 7.09
CA LEU A 85 -6.57 11.76 7.11
C LEU A 85 -5.96 12.88 6.24
N PRO A 86 -6.75 13.91 5.86
CA PRO A 86 -6.22 15.09 5.18
C PRO A 86 -5.05 15.71 5.95
N GLY A 87 -3.89 15.83 5.31
CA GLY A 87 -2.67 16.35 5.92
C GLY A 87 -1.91 15.38 6.83
N GLU A 88 -2.33 14.12 6.93
CA GLU A 88 -1.63 13.10 7.69
C GLU A 88 -0.49 12.47 6.86
N SER A 89 0.59 12.11 7.56
CA SER A 89 1.72 11.39 7.00
C SER A 89 1.97 10.09 7.74
N ARG A 90 2.56 9.11 7.03
CA ARG A 90 2.99 7.86 7.62
C ARG A 90 4.19 7.31 6.89
N THR A 91 5.18 6.80 7.64
CA THR A 91 6.31 6.10 7.05
C THR A 91 6.08 4.60 7.19
N VAL A 92 6.25 3.88 6.09
CA VAL A 92 6.22 2.42 6.02
C VAL A 92 7.58 1.91 5.55
N ARG A 93 8.00 0.75 6.05
CA ARG A 93 9.34 0.21 5.82
C ARG A 93 9.30 -1.27 5.51
N THR A 94 10.11 -1.70 4.54
CA THR A 94 10.34 -3.13 4.26
C THR A 94 11.84 -3.41 4.16
N PRO A 95 12.33 -4.55 4.69
CA PRO A 95 13.65 -5.01 4.33
C PRO A 95 13.70 -5.30 2.82
N ILE A 96 14.83 -5.01 2.22
CA ILE A 96 15.11 -5.29 0.81
C ILE A 96 16.48 -5.95 0.66
N SER A 97 16.63 -6.78 -0.36
CA SER A 97 17.91 -7.34 -0.77
C SER A 97 18.12 -7.11 -2.26
N ALA A 98 19.36 -6.85 -2.67
CA ALA A 98 19.72 -6.78 -4.10
C ALA A 98 19.31 -8.04 -4.89
N ARG A 99 19.16 -9.20 -4.21
CA ARG A 99 18.66 -10.43 -4.83
C ARG A 99 17.18 -10.37 -5.21
N ASP A 100 16.39 -9.54 -4.53
CA ASP A 100 14.94 -9.45 -4.73
C ASP A 100 14.58 -8.72 -6.03
N PHE A 101 15.51 -7.91 -6.57
CA PHE A 101 15.26 -7.04 -7.73
C PHE A 101 16.14 -7.36 -8.96
N GLY A 102 17.06 -8.33 -8.84
CA GLY A 102 17.97 -8.71 -9.92
C GLY A 102 18.77 -7.51 -10.46
N ALA A 103 18.86 -7.38 -11.78
CA ALA A 103 19.50 -6.22 -12.42
C ALA A 103 18.54 -5.03 -12.65
N GLY A 104 17.26 -5.16 -12.28
CA GLY A 104 16.25 -4.11 -12.46
C GLY A 104 16.31 -3.08 -11.33
N GLU A 105 16.09 -1.80 -11.67
CA GLU A 105 15.88 -0.77 -10.64
C GLU A 105 14.47 -0.98 -10.03
N PRO A 106 14.34 -1.15 -8.71
CA PRO A 106 13.04 -1.24 -8.07
C PRO A 106 12.27 0.07 -8.23
N GLN A 107 10.96 -0.04 -8.37
CA GLN A 107 10.07 1.11 -8.45
C GLN A 107 8.99 1.04 -7.38
N VAL A 108 8.76 2.14 -6.68
CA VAL A 108 7.70 2.27 -5.69
C VAL A 108 6.36 2.44 -6.38
N VAL A 109 5.38 1.68 -5.91
CA VAL A 109 3.98 1.82 -6.31
C VAL A 109 3.18 2.13 -5.06
N VAL A 110 2.44 3.24 -5.13
CA VAL A 110 1.48 3.64 -4.10
C VAL A 110 0.09 3.60 -4.74
N ASP A 111 -0.78 2.80 -4.16
CA ASP A 111 -2.18 2.67 -4.56
C ASP A 111 -3.09 2.62 -3.33
N GLY A 112 -4.39 2.53 -3.52
CA GLY A 112 -5.36 2.47 -2.44
C GLY A 112 -6.78 2.63 -2.96
N TRP A 113 -7.75 2.49 -2.05
CA TRP A 113 -9.17 2.42 -2.42
C TRP A 113 -9.64 3.61 -3.26
N ASN A 114 -9.27 4.82 -2.86
CA ASN A 114 -9.61 6.07 -3.54
C ASN A 114 -8.37 6.90 -3.92
N VAL A 115 -7.19 6.28 -3.93
CA VAL A 115 -5.95 6.96 -4.34
C VAL A 115 -5.93 7.06 -5.87
N SER A 116 -5.78 8.27 -6.40
CA SER A 116 -5.57 8.46 -7.84
C SER A 116 -4.27 7.78 -8.25
N ALA A 117 -4.31 6.97 -9.32
CA ALA A 117 -3.12 6.29 -9.83
C ALA A 117 -1.99 7.31 -10.10
N GLU A 118 -0.92 7.25 -9.31
CA GLU A 118 0.27 8.04 -9.56
C GLU A 118 1.27 7.26 -10.40
N LYS A 119 2.11 8.00 -11.14
CA LYS A 119 3.17 7.40 -11.95
C LYS A 119 4.18 6.73 -11.05
N VAL A 120 4.45 5.47 -11.36
CA VAL A 120 5.52 4.67 -10.79
C VAL A 120 6.83 5.46 -10.83
N SER A 121 7.44 5.74 -9.67
CA SER A 121 8.70 6.45 -9.59
C SER A 121 9.85 5.50 -9.23
N LYS A 122 11.06 5.87 -9.66
CA LYS A 122 12.26 5.10 -9.40
C LYS A 122 12.65 5.27 -7.93
N VAL A 123 13.05 4.19 -7.29
CA VAL A 123 13.60 4.25 -5.92
C VAL A 123 14.84 5.15 -5.89
N ALA A 124 14.87 6.11 -4.97
CA ALA A 124 16.03 6.95 -4.71
C ALA A 124 17.13 6.13 -4.00
N ARG A 125 18.34 6.17 -4.57
CA ARG A 125 19.54 5.54 -4.00
C ARG A 125 20.35 6.54 -3.18
#